data_AF-A0A3Q2YNG4-F1
#
_entry.id   AF-A0A3Q2YNG4-F1
#
_cell.length_a   1.000
_cell.length_b   1.000
_cell.length_c   1.000
_cell.angle_alpha   90.00
_cell.angle_beta   90.00
_cell.angle_gamma   90.00
#
_symmetry.space_group_name_H-M   'P 1'
#
loop_
_entity.id
_entity.type
_entity.pdbx_description
1 polymer ?
#
loop_
_entity_poly.entity_id
_entity_poly.type
_entity_poly.pdbx_seq_one_letter_code
_entity_poly.pdbx_strand_id
1 'polypeptide(L)'
;VAATLCESLQELSLVFVVSSHKLFTELLKEEERKLLVEQMRKRSAAVKLSAKPLPSFYDSPASASVSVGQLEQQLILSLDPRKIRQILNELHDIADRPFWRINSKWEVPPDYINVILAIKDNLTKDQVYILMAKGLHCIAIRDFLHARQLFSACLELVTEFSPRLRQVMLNELLLMEVRAHETAAADGCKERPPPDLVSRVRGYLEMRIRDLPLRQVVGEECVAFMLNWRENDYLTLQVPPSAVINNPYVKLGQLLASTCKELPGPKESRRTAKELWDAVVQICSVSVQHKRSSDGRVGLIKHRDSSLGILHRSKFITFVKKIREPLVLTTLISLFVRLHSIVRDDIVNEVTAEHLSIWPASLPK
;
A
#
# COMPACT_ATOMS: atom_id res chain seq x y z
N VAL A 1 -38.65 14.44 -29.69
CA VAL A 1 -38.83 14.83 -28.26
C VAL A 1 -39.06 13.59 -27.39
N ALA A 2 -40.09 12.78 -27.66
CA ALA A 2 -40.32 11.54 -26.90
C ALA A 2 -39.17 10.51 -27.02
N ALA A 3 -38.69 10.23 -28.24
CA ALA A 3 -37.53 9.34 -28.44
C ALA A 3 -36.25 9.86 -27.78
N THR A 4 -35.97 11.16 -27.94
CA THR A 4 -34.81 11.83 -27.32
C THR A 4 -34.85 11.85 -25.79
N LEU A 5 -36.04 11.87 -25.18
CA LEU A 5 -36.20 11.73 -23.73
C LEU A 5 -35.80 10.34 -23.26
N CYS A 6 -36.19 9.28 -23.96
CA CYS A 6 -35.82 7.91 -23.62
C CYS A 6 -34.32 7.63 -23.82
N GLU A 7 -33.67 8.23 -24.82
CA GLU A 7 -32.21 8.11 -25.03
C GLU A 7 -31.39 8.73 -23.90
N SER A 8 -31.97 9.71 -23.18
CA SER A 8 -31.35 10.37 -22.03
C SER A 8 -31.44 9.56 -20.72
N LEU A 9 -32.35 8.58 -20.65
CA LEU A 9 -32.53 7.72 -19.48
C LEU A 9 -31.44 6.65 -19.44
N GLN A 10 -30.66 6.60 -18.35
CA GLN A 10 -29.57 5.63 -18.19
C GLN A 10 -30.05 4.27 -17.67
N GLU A 11 -31.18 4.24 -16.96
CA GLU A 11 -31.74 3.03 -16.36
C GLU A 11 -32.77 2.36 -17.28
N LEU A 12 -32.53 1.09 -17.58
CA LEU A 12 -33.39 0.27 -18.44
C LEU A 12 -34.81 0.11 -17.85
N SER A 13 -34.94 0.06 -16.53
CA SER A 13 -36.20 -0.01 -15.78
C SER A 13 -37.11 1.21 -16.07
N LEU A 14 -36.54 2.42 -16.03
CA LEU A 14 -37.27 3.66 -16.31
C LEU A 14 -37.69 3.76 -17.78
N VAL A 15 -36.86 3.27 -18.70
CA VAL A 15 -37.22 3.18 -20.13
C VAL A 15 -38.40 2.25 -20.34
N PHE A 16 -38.45 1.10 -19.65
CA PHE A 16 -39.62 0.20 -19.72
C PHE A 16 -40.90 0.86 -19.20
N VAL A 17 -40.83 1.60 -18.10
CA VAL A 17 -41.98 2.32 -17.53
C VAL A 17 -42.47 3.45 -18.44
N VAL A 18 -41.55 4.20 -19.05
CA VAL A 18 -41.90 5.31 -19.95
C VAL A 18 -42.44 4.77 -21.28
N SER A 19 -41.86 3.70 -21.82
CA SER A 19 -42.29 3.07 -23.09
C SER A 19 -43.63 2.34 -23.02
N SER A 20 -44.09 1.99 -21.81
CA SER A 20 -45.40 1.37 -21.57
C SER A 20 -46.49 2.39 -21.25
N HIS A 21 -46.15 3.67 -21.09
CA HIS A 21 -47.11 4.73 -20.81
C HIS A 21 -47.97 5.03 -22.05
N LYS A 22 -49.27 5.26 -21.83
CA LYS A 22 -50.29 5.43 -22.88
C LYS A 22 -49.93 6.52 -23.91
N LEU A 23 -49.35 7.62 -23.44
CA LEU A 23 -48.90 8.73 -24.30
C LEU A 23 -47.75 8.32 -25.23
N PHE A 24 -46.84 7.45 -24.78
CA PHE A 24 -45.72 6.97 -25.59
C PHE A 24 -46.17 5.92 -26.62
N THR A 25 -47.18 5.13 -26.29
CA THR A 25 -47.79 4.18 -27.24
C THR A 25 -48.61 4.86 -28.33
N GLU A 26 -49.14 6.06 -28.08
CA GLU A 26 -49.88 6.85 -29.07
C GLU A 26 -48.94 7.72 -29.94
N LEU A 27 -47.78 8.16 -29.40
CA LEU A 27 -46.85 9.07 -30.07
C LEU A 27 -45.72 8.39 -30.87
N LEU A 28 -45.33 7.16 -30.52
CA LEU A 28 -44.28 6.41 -31.21
C LEU A 28 -44.86 5.16 -31.89
N LYS A 29 -44.41 4.89 -33.12
CA LYS A 29 -44.81 3.65 -33.81
C LYS A 29 -44.19 2.45 -33.10
N GLU A 30 -44.88 1.32 -33.13
CA GLU A 30 -44.46 0.09 -32.43
C GLU A 30 -43.03 -0.36 -32.81
N GLU A 31 -42.66 -0.21 -34.08
CA GLU A 31 -41.32 -0.53 -34.60
C GLU A 31 -40.22 0.39 -34.05
N GLU A 32 -40.51 1.69 -33.89
CA GLU A 32 -39.57 2.65 -33.31
C GLU A 32 -39.35 2.35 -31.82
N ARG A 33 -40.40 1.94 -31.11
CA ARG A 33 -40.31 1.50 -29.71
C ARG A 33 -39.47 0.23 -29.56
N LYS A 34 -39.63 -0.76 -30.44
CA LYS A 34 -38.83 -1.99 -30.43
C LYS A 34 -37.35 -1.68 -30.68
N LEU A 35 -37.06 -0.82 -31.66
CA LEU A 35 -35.69 -0.40 -31.97
C LEU A 35 -35.03 0.32 -30.79
N LEU A 36 -35.77 1.23 -30.14
CA LEU A 36 -35.31 1.98 -28.97
C LEU A 36 -35.00 1.06 -27.78
N VAL A 37 -35.89 0.11 -27.47
CA VAL A 37 -35.65 -0.88 -26.39
C VAL A 37 -34.44 -1.77 -26.72
N GLU A 38 -34.28 -2.18 -27.97
CA GLU A 38 -33.14 -3.00 -28.41
C GLU A 38 -31.82 -2.23 -28.36
N GLN A 39 -31.81 -0.96 -28.78
CA GLN A 39 -30.64 -0.08 -28.63
C GLN A 39 -30.26 0.12 -27.17
N MET A 40 -31.24 0.32 -26.28
CA MET A 40 -30.98 0.48 -24.85
C MET A 40 -30.52 -0.84 -24.21
N ARG A 41 -31.07 -2.00 -24.60
CA ARG A 41 -30.57 -3.31 -24.16
C ARG A 41 -29.12 -3.54 -24.60
N LYS A 42 -28.76 -3.17 -25.83
CA LYS A 42 -27.37 -3.23 -26.32
C LYS A 42 -26.45 -2.30 -25.53
N ARG A 43 -26.93 -1.09 -25.18
CA ARG A 43 -26.20 -0.13 -24.35
C ARG A 43 -26.00 -0.64 -22.90
N SER A 44 -26.95 -1.39 -22.38
CA SER A 44 -26.91 -1.98 -21.02
C SER A 44 -26.51 -3.45 -21.00
N ALA A 45 -25.97 -4.00 -22.10
CA ALA A 45 -25.69 -5.42 -22.21
C ALA A 45 -24.58 -5.83 -21.23
N ALA A 46 -24.98 -6.51 -20.14
CA ALA A 46 -24.05 -7.12 -19.22
C ALA A 46 -23.51 -8.42 -19.83
N VAL A 47 -22.28 -8.37 -20.35
CA VAL A 47 -21.58 -9.56 -20.86
C VAL A 47 -21.14 -10.42 -19.68
N LYS A 48 -21.69 -11.63 -19.57
CA LYS A 48 -21.23 -12.61 -18.57
C LYS A 48 -19.97 -13.28 -19.08
N LEU A 49 -18.81 -12.87 -18.56
CA LEU A 49 -17.53 -13.51 -18.84
C LEU A 49 -17.27 -14.65 -17.85
N SER A 50 -16.59 -15.71 -18.29
CA SER A 50 -16.12 -16.77 -17.39
C SER A 50 -14.88 -16.28 -16.64
N ALA A 51 -14.95 -16.28 -15.30
CA ALA A 51 -13.80 -16.01 -14.44
C ALA A 51 -12.97 -17.26 -14.13
N LYS A 52 -13.45 -18.46 -14.51
CA LYS A 52 -12.74 -19.72 -14.24
C LYS A 52 -11.63 -19.92 -15.29
N PRO A 53 -10.37 -20.16 -14.87
CA PRO A 53 -9.33 -20.55 -15.80
C PRO A 53 -9.71 -21.88 -16.48
N LEU A 54 -9.34 -22.02 -17.75
CA LEU A 54 -9.63 -23.22 -18.55
C LEU A 54 -8.98 -24.45 -17.90
N PRO A 55 -9.75 -25.45 -17.44
CA PRO A 55 -9.18 -26.70 -16.98
C PRO A 55 -8.78 -27.51 -18.22
N SER A 56 -7.48 -27.64 -18.50
CA SER A 56 -6.98 -28.45 -19.64
C SER A 56 -6.70 -29.91 -19.27
N PHE A 57 -7.05 -30.35 -18.06
CA PHE A 57 -6.66 -31.65 -17.52
C PHE A 57 -7.85 -32.50 -17.10
N TYR A 58 -7.78 -33.80 -17.39
CA TYR A 58 -8.79 -34.81 -17.04
C TYR A 58 -8.75 -35.16 -15.54
N ASP A 59 -9.92 -35.37 -14.94
CA ASP A 59 -10.15 -35.63 -13.49
C ASP A 59 -9.58 -36.96 -12.95
N SER A 60 -8.99 -37.81 -13.79
CA SER A 60 -8.37 -39.08 -13.37
C SER A 60 -7.11 -39.38 -14.20
N PRO A 61 -5.96 -38.81 -13.83
CA PRO A 61 -4.71 -39.15 -14.48
C PRO A 61 -4.29 -40.58 -14.12
N ALA A 62 -3.94 -41.37 -15.15
CA ALA A 62 -3.47 -42.76 -14.97
C ALA A 62 -2.10 -42.88 -14.29
N SER A 63 -1.40 -41.76 -14.00
CA SER A 63 -0.06 -41.77 -13.40
C SER A 63 0.06 -40.77 -12.25
N ALA A 64 0.78 -41.17 -11.20
CA ALA A 64 1.03 -40.35 -10.03
C ALA A 64 1.76 -39.03 -10.35
N SER A 65 2.66 -39.03 -11.34
CA SER A 65 3.38 -37.82 -11.77
C SER A 65 2.46 -36.78 -12.40
N VAL A 66 1.48 -37.21 -13.20
CA VAL A 66 0.48 -36.31 -13.79
C VAL A 66 -0.49 -35.81 -12.71
N SER A 67 -0.87 -36.65 -11.74
CA SER A 67 -1.67 -36.23 -10.58
C SER A 67 -0.98 -35.13 -9.77
N VAL A 68 0.31 -35.30 -9.44
CA VAL A 68 1.09 -34.27 -8.74
C VAL A 68 1.13 -32.98 -9.55
N GLY A 69 1.43 -33.04 -10.86
CA GLY A 69 1.46 -31.84 -11.71
C GLY A 69 0.10 -31.12 -11.80
N GLN A 70 -1.01 -31.86 -11.82
CA GLN A 70 -2.36 -31.29 -11.79
C GLN A 70 -2.65 -30.58 -10.46
N LEU A 71 -2.32 -31.22 -9.33
CA LEU A 71 -2.48 -30.64 -7.99
C LEU A 71 -1.61 -29.39 -7.81
N GLU A 72 -0.37 -29.41 -8.28
CA GLU A 72 0.51 -28.23 -8.27
C GLU A 72 -0.06 -27.07 -9.10
N GLN A 73 -0.61 -27.36 -10.28
CA GLN A 73 -1.27 -26.34 -11.09
C GLN A 73 -2.53 -25.79 -10.41
N GLN A 74 -3.35 -26.66 -9.80
CA GLN A 74 -4.51 -26.22 -9.03
C GLN A 74 -4.11 -25.37 -7.81
N LEU A 75 -3.02 -25.73 -7.13
CA LEU A 75 -2.45 -24.97 -6.04
C LEU A 75 -1.99 -23.58 -6.50
N ILE A 76 -1.38 -23.47 -7.68
CA ILE A 76 -0.99 -22.19 -8.26
C ILE A 76 -2.21 -21.29 -8.48
N LEU A 77 -3.28 -21.84 -9.05
CA LEU A 77 -4.48 -21.09 -9.44
C LEU A 77 -5.45 -20.81 -8.27
N SER A 78 -5.42 -21.60 -7.20
CA SER A 78 -6.33 -21.43 -6.07
C SER A 78 -5.99 -20.22 -5.20
N LEU A 79 -7.02 -19.48 -4.79
CA LEU A 79 -6.95 -18.40 -3.80
C LEU A 79 -7.78 -18.67 -2.55
N ASP A 80 -8.61 -19.73 -2.55
CA ASP A 80 -9.36 -20.14 -1.36
C ASP A 80 -8.43 -20.84 -0.37
N PRO A 81 -8.26 -20.32 0.87
CA PRO A 81 -7.38 -20.91 1.87
C PRO A 81 -7.74 -22.36 2.21
N ARG A 82 -9.03 -22.71 2.18
CA ARG A 82 -9.49 -24.08 2.50
C ARG A 82 -9.08 -25.06 1.40
N LYS A 83 -9.32 -24.69 0.15
CA LYS A 83 -8.87 -25.48 -1.01
C LYS A 83 -7.35 -25.60 -1.07
N ILE A 84 -6.61 -24.52 -0.77
CA ILE A 84 -5.13 -24.56 -0.69
C ILE A 84 -4.67 -25.60 0.34
N ARG A 85 -5.29 -25.62 1.52
CA ARG A 85 -4.97 -26.59 2.59
C ARG A 85 -5.24 -28.03 2.13
N GLN A 86 -6.39 -28.28 1.50
CA GLN A 86 -6.75 -29.60 0.99
C GLN A 86 -5.74 -30.12 -0.03
N ILE A 87 -5.41 -29.29 -1.04
CA ILE A 87 -4.44 -29.65 -2.08
C ILE A 87 -3.06 -29.92 -1.47
N LEU A 88 -2.63 -29.13 -0.48
CA LEU A 88 -1.35 -29.35 0.19
C LEU A 88 -1.31 -30.65 1.00
N ASN A 89 -2.40 -31.00 1.69
CA ASN A 89 -2.49 -32.28 2.39
C ASN A 89 -2.36 -33.45 1.39
N GLU A 90 -3.12 -33.42 0.29
CA GLU A 90 -3.05 -34.44 -0.76
C GLU A 90 -1.64 -34.54 -1.40
N LEU A 91 -0.98 -33.41 -1.63
CA LEU A 91 0.38 -33.39 -2.18
C LEU A 91 1.40 -34.03 -1.23
N HIS A 92 1.33 -33.72 0.08
CA HIS A 92 2.21 -34.31 1.10
C HIS A 92 1.92 -35.81 1.32
N ASP A 93 0.69 -36.27 1.10
CA ASP A 93 0.34 -37.70 1.15
C ASP A 93 0.94 -38.49 -0.03
N ILE A 94 1.08 -37.86 -1.21
CA ILE A 94 1.61 -38.49 -2.43
C ILE A 94 3.14 -38.42 -2.49
N ALA A 95 3.74 -37.32 -2.05
CA ALA A 95 5.18 -37.11 -2.15
C ALA A 95 5.76 -36.32 -0.96
N ASP A 96 6.80 -36.87 -0.34
CA ASP A 96 7.54 -36.24 0.75
C ASP A 96 8.62 -35.28 0.22
N ARG A 97 8.18 -34.09 -0.22
CA ARG A 97 9.05 -33.00 -0.68
C ARG A 97 8.46 -31.62 -0.35
N PRO A 98 9.26 -30.55 -0.28
CA PRO A 98 8.74 -29.21 -0.08
C PRO A 98 7.99 -28.69 -1.32
N PHE A 99 6.78 -28.15 -1.14
CA PHE A 99 5.95 -27.58 -2.20
C PHE A 99 5.93 -26.05 -2.21
N TRP A 100 6.55 -25.39 -1.22
CA TRP A 100 6.57 -23.92 -1.14
C TRP A 100 7.32 -23.21 -2.29
N ARG A 101 8.18 -23.90 -3.05
CA ARG A 101 8.96 -23.36 -4.18
C ARG A 101 8.41 -23.66 -5.56
N ILE A 102 7.20 -24.22 -5.69
CA ILE A 102 6.63 -24.58 -7.00
C ILE A 102 6.58 -23.37 -7.95
N ASN A 103 6.32 -22.17 -7.43
CA ASN A 103 6.20 -20.96 -8.23
C ASN A 103 7.27 -19.94 -7.83
N SER A 104 8.15 -19.58 -8.77
CA SER A 104 9.20 -18.58 -8.56
C SER A 104 8.69 -17.17 -8.31
N LYS A 105 7.43 -16.87 -8.63
CA LYS A 105 6.79 -15.57 -8.38
C LYS A 105 6.29 -15.41 -6.94
N TRP A 106 6.31 -16.47 -6.14
CA TRP A 106 5.92 -16.41 -4.73
C TRP A 106 7.09 -15.91 -3.90
N GLU A 107 7.10 -14.60 -3.68
CA GLU A 107 8.15 -13.93 -2.93
C GLU A 107 7.65 -13.54 -1.53
N VAL A 108 8.33 -14.07 -0.51
CA VAL A 108 8.15 -13.68 0.89
C VAL A 108 9.34 -12.81 1.31
N PRO A 109 9.13 -11.70 2.04
CA PRO A 109 10.20 -10.85 2.51
C PRO A 109 11.30 -11.64 3.25
N PRO A 110 12.58 -11.31 3.02
CA PRO A 110 13.70 -12.01 3.65
C PRO A 110 13.69 -11.90 5.18
N ASP A 111 13.04 -10.85 5.72
CA ASP A 111 12.84 -10.66 7.15
C ASP A 111 12.04 -11.81 7.79
N TYR A 112 11.14 -12.45 7.03
CA TYR A 112 10.24 -13.49 7.52
C TYR A 112 10.67 -14.90 7.12
N ILE A 113 11.43 -15.03 6.04
CA ILE A 113 11.77 -16.35 5.46
C ILE A 113 12.45 -17.26 6.49
N ASN A 114 13.39 -16.72 7.27
CA ASN A 114 14.12 -17.50 8.28
C ASN A 114 13.20 -17.97 9.42
N VAL A 115 12.18 -17.17 9.78
CA VAL A 115 11.23 -17.54 10.83
C VAL A 115 10.29 -18.65 10.34
N ILE A 116 9.87 -18.59 9.08
CA ILE A 116 8.98 -19.58 8.47
C ILE A 116 9.73 -20.90 8.25
N LEU A 117 10.96 -20.85 7.72
CA LEU A 117 11.75 -22.05 7.45
C LEU A 117 12.20 -22.79 8.73
N ALA A 118 12.18 -22.12 9.89
CA ALA A 118 12.47 -22.74 11.18
C ALA A 118 11.33 -23.66 11.71
N ILE A 119 10.15 -23.66 11.07
CA ILE A 119 9.06 -24.58 11.42
C ILE A 119 9.52 -26.01 11.13
N LYS A 120 9.33 -26.93 12.09
CA LYS A 120 9.76 -28.32 11.94
C LYS A 120 8.87 -29.11 10.98
N ASP A 121 7.57 -28.99 11.14
CA ASP A 121 6.58 -29.66 10.29
C ASP A 121 6.57 -29.08 8.87
N ASN A 122 6.78 -29.94 7.86
CA ASN A 122 6.89 -29.52 6.47
C ASN A 122 5.54 -29.05 5.90
N LEU A 123 4.45 -29.70 6.29
CA LEU A 123 3.11 -29.32 5.84
C LEU A 123 2.74 -27.92 6.35
N THR A 124 2.89 -27.67 7.66
CA THR A 124 2.63 -26.36 8.27
C THR A 124 3.54 -25.28 7.68
N LYS A 125 4.82 -25.59 7.47
CA LYS A 125 5.78 -24.68 6.83
C LYS A 125 5.33 -24.27 5.44
N ASP A 126 4.92 -25.22 4.61
CA ASP A 126 4.43 -24.96 3.26
C ASP A 126 3.14 -24.16 3.28
N GLN A 127 2.19 -24.51 4.15
CA GLN A 127 0.93 -23.80 4.32
C GLN A 127 1.17 -22.32 4.69
N VAL A 128 2.00 -22.05 5.71
CA VAL A 128 2.31 -20.67 6.14
C VAL A 128 3.00 -19.89 5.02
N TYR A 129 3.99 -20.48 4.36
CA TYR A 129 4.72 -19.82 3.29
C TYR A 129 3.79 -19.46 2.12
N ILE A 130 2.99 -20.41 1.65
CA ILE A 130 2.12 -20.23 0.48
C ILE A 130 1.00 -19.24 0.77
N LEU A 131 0.35 -19.31 1.94
CA LEU A 131 -0.69 -18.35 2.33
C LEU A 131 -0.13 -16.93 2.40
N MET A 132 1.05 -16.75 3.01
CA MET A 132 1.71 -15.45 3.08
C MET A 132 2.11 -14.93 1.69
N ALA A 133 2.77 -15.75 0.87
CA ALA A 133 3.22 -15.35 -0.46
C ALA A 133 2.05 -14.98 -1.38
N LYS A 134 0.98 -15.80 -1.39
CA LYS A 134 -0.23 -15.49 -2.17
C LYS A 134 -0.93 -14.24 -1.66
N GLY A 135 -1.03 -14.04 -0.34
CA GLY A 135 -1.64 -12.84 0.23
C GLY A 135 -0.87 -11.57 -0.14
N LEU A 136 0.47 -11.61 -0.07
CA LEU A 136 1.34 -10.52 -0.54
C LEU A 136 1.19 -10.25 -2.04
N HIS A 137 1.08 -11.30 -2.85
CA HIS A 137 0.82 -11.16 -4.29
C HIS A 137 -0.54 -10.50 -4.55
N CYS A 138 -1.60 -10.92 -3.84
CA CYS A 138 -2.92 -10.31 -3.93
C CYS A 138 -2.88 -8.82 -3.58
N ILE A 139 -2.13 -8.42 -2.54
CA ILE A 139 -1.94 -7.00 -2.20
C ILE A 139 -1.25 -6.24 -3.34
N ALA A 140 -0.24 -6.83 -3.99
CA ALA A 140 0.47 -6.19 -5.09
C ALA A 140 -0.43 -5.90 -6.29
N ILE A 141 -1.44 -6.75 -6.54
CA ILE A 141 -2.44 -6.56 -7.61
C ILE A 141 -3.73 -5.85 -7.13
N ARG A 142 -3.74 -5.32 -5.90
CA ARG A 142 -4.89 -4.64 -5.27
C ARG A 142 -6.12 -5.53 -5.03
N ASP A 143 -5.95 -6.84 -4.97
CA ASP A 143 -7.00 -7.78 -4.57
C ASP A 143 -7.01 -7.96 -3.05
N PHE A 144 -7.51 -6.93 -2.36
CA PHE A 144 -7.52 -6.91 -0.88
C PHE A 144 -8.50 -7.92 -0.28
N LEU A 145 -9.53 -8.33 -1.03
CA LEU A 145 -10.52 -9.28 -0.55
C LEU A 145 -9.91 -10.67 -0.33
N HIS A 146 -9.22 -11.21 -1.34
CA HIS A 146 -8.56 -12.50 -1.22
C HIS A 146 -7.33 -12.41 -0.31
N ALA A 147 -6.58 -11.28 -0.33
CA ALA A 147 -5.49 -11.07 0.60
C ALA A 147 -5.93 -11.18 2.07
N ARG A 148 -7.07 -10.57 2.41
CA ARG A 148 -7.65 -10.67 3.76
C ARG A 148 -7.99 -12.10 4.14
N GLN A 149 -8.65 -12.85 3.26
CA GLN A 149 -9.01 -14.25 3.52
C GLN A 149 -7.76 -15.12 3.76
N LEU A 150 -6.74 -14.98 2.91
CA LEU A 150 -5.47 -15.70 3.02
C LEU A 150 -4.73 -15.36 4.31
N PHE A 151 -4.62 -14.07 4.66
CA PHE A 151 -3.95 -13.63 5.88
C PHE A 151 -4.71 -14.01 7.15
N SER A 152 -6.04 -13.93 7.16
CA SER A 152 -6.86 -14.40 8.28
C SER A 152 -6.68 -15.90 8.51
N ALA A 153 -6.74 -16.72 7.45
CA ALA A 153 -6.52 -18.15 7.57
C ALA A 153 -5.09 -18.49 8.03
N CYS A 154 -4.09 -17.73 7.56
CA CYS A 154 -2.72 -17.89 8.03
C CYS A 154 -2.55 -17.46 9.49
N LEU A 155 -3.23 -16.38 9.93
CA LEU A 155 -3.23 -15.91 11.31
C LEU A 155 -3.84 -16.96 12.26
N GLU A 156 -4.97 -17.55 11.87
CA GLU A 156 -5.60 -18.65 12.62
C GLU A 156 -4.62 -19.82 12.79
N LEU A 157 -3.99 -20.25 11.70
CA LEU A 157 -3.00 -21.34 11.72
C LEU A 157 -1.82 -21.06 12.65
N VAL A 158 -1.20 -19.88 12.56
CA VAL A 158 0.01 -19.58 13.37
C VAL A 158 -0.29 -19.27 14.83
N THR A 159 -1.53 -18.91 15.16
CA THR A 159 -1.95 -18.60 16.53
C THR A 159 -1.84 -19.82 17.44
N GLU A 160 -1.94 -21.02 16.88
CA GLU A 160 -1.88 -22.28 17.63
C GLU A 160 -0.47 -22.62 18.13
N PHE A 161 0.59 -22.19 17.43
CA PHE A 161 1.94 -22.70 17.69
C PHE A 161 3.05 -21.64 17.76
N SER A 162 2.86 -20.41 17.28
CA SER A 162 3.94 -19.42 17.22
C SER A 162 3.47 -17.99 17.49
N PRO A 163 3.70 -17.44 18.70
CA PRO A 163 3.35 -16.04 19.01
C PRO A 163 4.15 -15.05 18.15
N ARG A 164 5.36 -15.42 17.71
CA ARG A 164 6.19 -14.61 16.82
C ARG A 164 5.56 -14.48 15.43
N LEU A 165 5.15 -15.60 14.82
CA LEU A 165 4.49 -15.58 13.51
C LEU A 165 3.09 -14.96 13.60
N ARG A 166 2.37 -15.19 14.70
CA ARG A 166 1.10 -14.51 14.98
C ARG A 166 1.27 -13.00 14.91
N GLN A 167 2.29 -12.44 15.54
CA GLN A 167 2.52 -11.00 15.49
C GLN A 167 2.96 -10.51 14.09
N VAL A 168 3.77 -11.30 13.36
CA VAL A 168 4.08 -10.99 11.95
C VAL A 168 2.80 -10.90 11.12
N MET A 169 1.90 -11.87 11.26
CA MET A 169 0.63 -11.89 10.53
C MET A 169 -0.29 -10.73 10.93
N LEU A 170 -0.34 -10.35 12.22
CA LEU A 170 -1.08 -9.17 12.67
C LEU A 170 -0.56 -7.89 12.01
N ASN A 171 0.76 -7.74 11.87
CA ASN A 171 1.38 -6.58 11.24
C ASN A 171 1.10 -6.54 9.72
N GLU A 172 1.15 -7.68 9.04
CA GLU A 172 0.85 -7.76 7.60
C GLU A 172 -0.65 -7.54 7.32
N LEU A 173 -1.54 -8.01 8.20
CA LEU A 173 -2.97 -7.74 8.11
C LEU A 173 -3.26 -6.24 8.31
N LEU A 174 -2.63 -5.61 9.30
CA LEU A 174 -2.71 -4.15 9.51
C LEU A 174 -2.23 -3.38 8.27
N LEU A 175 -1.06 -3.74 7.72
CA LEU A 175 -0.53 -3.11 6.51
C LEU A 175 -1.49 -3.28 5.32
N MET A 176 -2.09 -4.46 5.17
CA MET A 176 -3.06 -4.73 4.12
C MET A 176 -4.29 -3.82 4.24
N GLU A 177 -4.86 -3.67 5.44
CA GLU A 177 -6.03 -2.80 5.67
C GLU A 177 -5.70 -1.33 5.46
N VAL A 178 -4.54 -0.87 5.92
CA VAL A 178 -4.05 0.49 5.65
C VAL A 178 -3.95 0.73 4.14
N ARG A 179 -3.37 -0.21 3.38
CA ARG A 179 -3.27 -0.09 1.92
C ARG A 179 -4.61 -0.14 1.22
N ALA A 180 -5.53 -0.98 1.66
CA ALA A 180 -6.88 -1.05 1.12
C ALA A 180 -7.59 0.30 1.29
N HIS A 181 -7.49 0.89 2.49
CA HIS A 181 -8.09 2.18 2.80
C HIS A 181 -7.45 3.33 2.01
N GLU A 182 -6.11 3.38 1.94
CA GLU A 182 -5.38 4.38 1.17
C GLU A 182 -5.66 4.28 -0.34
N THR A 183 -5.80 3.06 -0.87
CA THR A 183 -6.14 2.85 -2.29
C THR A 183 -7.57 3.32 -2.58
N ALA A 184 -8.53 2.93 -1.75
CA ALA A 184 -9.92 3.39 -1.90
C ALA A 184 -10.01 4.93 -1.84
N ALA A 185 -9.24 5.55 -0.94
CA ALA A 185 -9.21 7.00 -0.83
C ALA A 185 -8.47 7.67 -2.00
N ALA A 186 -7.47 7.02 -2.60
CA ALA A 186 -6.83 7.50 -3.84
C ALA A 186 -7.79 7.42 -5.03
N ASP A 187 -8.70 6.45 -5.05
CA ASP A 187 -9.76 6.30 -6.06
C ASP A 187 -10.95 7.25 -5.82
N GLY A 188 -10.84 8.17 -4.85
CA GLY A 188 -11.81 9.24 -4.60
C GLY A 188 -12.76 9.01 -3.42
N CYS A 189 -12.63 7.88 -2.69
CA CYS A 189 -13.40 7.68 -1.47
C CYS A 189 -12.97 8.68 -0.38
N LYS A 190 -13.94 9.39 0.20
CA LYS A 190 -13.70 10.37 1.28
C LYS A 190 -14.12 9.86 2.66
N GLU A 191 -14.43 8.57 2.77
CA GLU A 191 -14.79 7.95 4.03
C GLU A 191 -13.59 7.98 4.98
N ARG A 192 -13.82 8.41 6.22
CA ARG A 192 -12.78 8.45 7.26
C ARG A 192 -12.45 7.00 7.66
N PRO A 193 -11.18 6.67 7.96
CA PRO A 193 -10.83 5.34 8.39
C PRO A 193 -11.61 4.93 9.64
N PRO A 194 -11.98 3.64 9.75
CA PRO A 194 -12.55 3.09 10.96
C PRO A 194 -11.69 3.39 12.19
N PRO A 195 -12.29 3.77 13.34
CA PRO A 195 -11.54 4.13 14.54
C PRO A 195 -10.73 2.97 15.12
N ASP A 196 -11.16 1.72 14.89
CA ASP A 196 -10.39 0.53 15.26
C ASP A 196 -9.08 0.43 14.46
N LEU A 197 -9.10 0.78 13.17
CA LEU A 197 -7.91 0.74 12.32
C LEU A 197 -6.90 1.79 12.81
N VAL A 198 -7.35 3.02 13.04
CA VAL A 198 -6.50 4.08 13.62
C VAL A 198 -5.89 3.62 14.95
N SER A 199 -6.70 3.04 15.84
CA SER A 199 -6.23 2.55 17.15
C SER A 199 -5.19 1.44 17.01
N ARG A 200 -5.36 0.52 16.05
CA ARG A 200 -4.39 -0.56 15.77
C ARG A 200 -3.09 -0.02 15.18
N VAL A 201 -3.14 1.01 14.33
CA VAL A 201 -1.93 1.69 13.83
C VAL A 201 -1.18 2.36 15.00
N ARG A 202 -1.88 3.05 15.91
CA ARG A 202 -1.25 3.63 17.12
C ARG A 202 -0.60 2.54 17.98
N GLY A 203 -1.33 1.46 18.25
CA GLY A 203 -0.81 0.31 18.99
C GLY A 203 0.45 -0.28 18.37
N TYR A 204 0.49 -0.42 17.04
CA TYR A 204 1.69 -0.88 16.33
C TYR A 204 2.88 0.07 16.47
N LEU A 205 2.66 1.39 16.38
CA LEU A 205 3.72 2.39 16.53
C LEU A 205 4.25 2.49 17.97
N GLU A 206 3.44 2.12 18.96
CA GLU A 206 3.81 2.07 20.38
C GLU A 206 4.47 0.75 20.79
N MET A 207 4.26 -0.32 20.02
CA MET A 207 4.76 -1.65 20.35
C MET A 207 6.28 -1.69 20.48
N ARG A 208 6.75 -2.34 21.55
CA ARG A 208 8.17 -2.57 21.84
C ARG A 208 8.47 -4.06 21.88
N ILE A 209 8.51 -4.71 20.72
CA ILE A 209 8.96 -6.11 20.65
C ILE A 209 10.37 -6.15 20.06
N ARG A 210 11.35 -6.51 20.89
CA ARG A 210 12.78 -6.49 20.53
C ARG A 210 13.19 -7.59 19.54
N ASP A 211 12.44 -8.69 19.48
CA ASP A 211 12.83 -9.90 18.72
C ASP A 211 11.95 -10.18 17.50
N LEU A 212 11.06 -9.24 17.13
CA LEU A 212 10.20 -9.37 15.97
C LEU A 212 10.92 -8.80 14.73
N PRO A 213 10.98 -9.53 13.60
CA PRO A 213 11.42 -8.94 12.35
C PRO A 213 10.40 -7.88 11.93
N LEU A 214 10.77 -6.59 12.04
CA LEU A 214 9.90 -5.48 11.67
C LEU A 214 10.29 -4.99 10.27
N ARG A 215 9.36 -5.13 9.31
CA ARG A 215 9.54 -4.52 7.99
C ARG A 215 9.37 -3.01 8.09
N GLN A 216 10.40 -2.28 7.64
CA GLN A 216 10.41 -0.82 7.63
C GLN A 216 9.19 -0.22 6.90
N VAL A 217 8.72 -0.91 5.86
CA VAL A 217 7.55 -0.52 5.04
C VAL A 217 6.27 -0.43 5.87
N VAL A 218 6.09 -1.27 6.90
CA VAL A 218 4.88 -1.22 7.74
C VAL A 218 4.83 0.11 8.49
N GLY A 219 5.95 0.48 9.16
CA GLY A 219 6.04 1.76 9.86
C GLY A 219 5.93 2.97 8.93
N GLU A 220 6.54 2.90 7.74
CA GLU A 220 6.43 3.93 6.71
C GLU A 220 4.97 4.23 6.32
N GLU A 221 4.21 3.18 5.99
CA GLU A 221 2.82 3.27 5.53
C GLU A 221 1.90 3.70 6.68
N CYS A 222 2.15 3.21 7.90
CA CYS A 222 1.43 3.62 9.10
C CYS A 222 1.58 5.13 9.36
N VAL A 223 2.80 5.68 9.26
CA VAL A 223 3.02 7.11 9.47
C VAL A 223 2.40 7.94 8.33
N ALA A 224 2.54 7.51 7.08
CA ALA A 224 1.92 8.18 5.94
C ALA A 224 0.38 8.21 6.09
N PHE A 225 -0.23 7.10 6.51
CA PHE A 225 -1.65 7.00 6.82
C PHE A 225 -2.06 8.00 7.92
N MET A 226 -1.32 8.08 9.04
CA MET A 226 -1.64 9.05 10.11
C MET A 226 -1.60 10.50 9.62
N LEU A 227 -0.63 10.86 8.78
CA LEU A 227 -0.54 12.20 8.19
C LEU A 227 -1.71 12.47 7.23
N ASN A 228 -2.05 11.50 6.37
CA ASN A 228 -3.13 11.62 5.40
C ASN A 228 -4.51 11.82 6.04
N TRP A 229 -4.73 11.26 7.22
CA TRP A 229 -6.00 11.35 7.93
C TRP A 229 -6.01 12.35 9.08
N ARG A 230 -5.02 13.27 9.11
CA ARG A 230 -4.93 14.37 10.08
C ARG A 230 -4.87 13.92 11.54
N GLU A 231 -4.27 12.76 11.80
CA GLU A 231 -4.01 12.24 13.15
C GLU A 231 -2.78 12.93 13.78
N ASN A 232 -2.69 14.25 13.60
CA ASN A 232 -1.55 15.09 13.99
C ASN A 232 -1.37 15.15 15.51
N ASP A 233 -2.46 15.14 16.28
CA ASP A 233 -2.38 15.16 17.75
C ASP A 233 -1.69 13.92 18.30
N TYR A 234 -1.89 12.77 17.67
CA TYR A 234 -1.15 11.56 18.02
C TYR A 234 0.34 11.74 17.72
N LEU A 235 0.68 12.09 16.48
CA LEU A 235 2.06 12.23 16.00
C LEU A 235 2.88 13.27 16.80
N THR A 236 2.22 14.30 17.33
CA THR A 236 2.86 15.40 18.05
C THR A 236 2.93 15.17 19.56
N LEU A 237 1.85 14.69 20.19
CA LEU A 237 1.73 14.66 21.65
C LEU A 237 1.83 13.27 22.27
N GLN A 238 1.51 12.22 21.52
CA GLN A 238 1.29 10.87 22.08
C GLN A 238 2.34 9.85 21.65
N VAL A 239 3.13 10.14 20.60
CA VAL A 239 4.17 9.20 20.13
C VAL A 239 5.23 8.98 21.22
N PRO A 240 5.53 7.72 21.57
CA PRO A 240 6.58 7.43 22.54
C PRO A 240 7.96 7.92 22.07
N PRO A 241 8.78 8.55 22.94
CA PRO A 241 10.12 9.00 22.57
C PRO A 241 11.02 7.89 21.99
N SER A 242 10.85 6.65 22.46
CA SER A 242 11.54 5.48 21.92
C SER A 242 11.21 5.21 20.45
N ALA A 243 9.96 5.43 20.03
CA ALA A 243 9.54 5.20 18.66
C ALA A 243 10.16 6.25 17.73
N VAL A 244 10.25 7.50 18.20
CA VAL A 244 10.90 8.60 17.49
C VAL A 244 12.39 8.32 17.25
N ILE A 245 13.09 7.74 18.24
CA ILE A 245 14.52 7.43 18.14
C ILE A 245 14.76 6.22 17.22
N ASN A 246 13.92 5.19 17.31
CA ASN A 246 14.17 3.91 16.64
C ASN A 246 13.60 3.87 15.21
N ASN A 247 12.61 4.70 14.88
CA ASN A 247 11.97 4.71 13.58
C ASN A 247 12.07 6.09 12.91
N PRO A 248 12.90 6.24 11.85
CA PRO A 248 13.12 7.52 11.20
C PRO A 248 11.87 8.07 10.51
N TYR A 249 10.93 7.21 10.07
CA TYR A 249 9.66 7.66 9.52
C TYR A 249 8.78 8.29 10.60
N VAL A 250 8.77 7.75 11.81
CA VAL A 250 8.03 8.34 12.94
C VAL A 250 8.60 9.71 13.29
N LYS A 251 9.93 9.87 13.34
CA LYS A 251 10.56 11.17 13.54
C LYS A 251 10.16 12.17 12.45
N LEU A 252 10.19 11.75 11.19
CA LEU A 252 9.80 12.60 10.06
C LEU A 252 8.31 12.99 10.15
N GLY A 253 7.43 12.03 10.44
CA GLY A 253 6.00 12.27 10.59
C GLY A 253 5.68 13.23 11.75
N GLN A 254 6.37 13.09 12.88
CA GLN A 254 6.27 14.04 13.99
C GLN A 254 6.68 15.45 13.57
N LEU A 255 7.82 15.62 12.89
CA LEU A 255 8.28 16.94 12.44
C LEU A 255 7.28 17.60 11.46
N LEU A 256 6.74 16.81 10.52
CA LEU A 256 5.71 17.28 9.58
C LEU A 256 4.43 17.67 10.30
N ALA A 257 3.92 16.82 11.18
CA ALA A 257 2.68 17.07 11.93
C ALA A 257 2.82 18.30 12.84
N SER A 258 3.95 18.45 13.54
CA SER A 258 4.24 19.62 14.39
C SER A 258 4.27 20.90 13.57
N THR A 259 4.98 20.90 12.44
CA THR A 259 5.08 22.08 11.57
C THR A 259 3.71 22.45 10.99
N CYS A 260 2.93 21.46 10.54
CA CYS A 260 1.59 21.70 10.00
C CYS A 260 0.61 22.24 11.05
N LYS A 261 0.71 21.78 12.31
CA LYS A 261 -0.13 22.25 13.42
C LYS A 261 0.13 23.71 13.77
N GLU A 262 1.35 24.19 13.56
CA GLU A 262 1.78 25.56 13.83
C GLU A 262 1.52 26.51 12.64
N LEU A 263 0.91 26.06 11.54
CA LEU A 263 0.52 26.90 10.40
C LEU A 263 -0.95 27.34 10.51
N PRO A 264 -1.32 28.61 10.21
CA PRO A 264 -0.48 29.78 9.90
C PRO A 264 -0.16 30.58 11.17
N GLY A 265 0.59 30.00 12.11
CA GLY A 265 0.84 30.57 13.43
C GLY A 265 1.97 31.61 13.46
N PRO A 266 1.93 32.53 14.44
CA PRO A 266 2.92 33.61 14.66
C PRO A 266 4.34 33.07 14.97
N LYS A 267 5.31 33.98 15.18
CA LYS A 267 6.78 33.78 15.28
C LYS A 267 7.31 32.54 16.03
N GLU A 268 6.52 31.93 16.90
CA GLU A 268 6.82 30.67 17.60
C GLU A 268 6.86 29.44 16.66
N SER A 269 6.20 29.52 15.50
CA SER A 269 6.21 28.50 14.43
C SER A 269 7.60 28.20 13.84
N ARG A 270 8.60 29.04 14.12
CA ARG A 270 9.97 28.91 13.58
C ARG A 270 10.74 27.73 14.16
N ARG A 271 10.43 27.26 15.37
CA ARG A 271 11.22 26.19 15.99
C ARG A 271 11.00 24.85 15.29
N THR A 272 9.75 24.42 15.17
CA THR A 272 9.42 23.13 14.52
C THR A 272 9.77 23.17 13.03
N ALA A 273 9.49 24.31 12.37
CA ALA A 273 9.90 24.54 10.98
C ALA A 273 11.43 24.45 10.81
N LYS A 274 12.22 24.99 11.75
CA LYS A 274 13.68 24.86 11.73
C LYS A 274 14.13 23.41 11.91
N GLU A 275 13.53 22.66 12.84
CA GLU A 275 13.88 21.25 13.05
C GLU A 275 13.57 20.39 11.81
N LEU A 276 12.43 20.63 11.15
CA LEU A 276 12.08 19.99 9.88
C LEU A 276 13.03 20.41 8.75
N TRP A 277 13.34 21.70 8.65
CA TRP A 277 14.30 22.25 7.68
C TRP A 277 15.66 21.57 7.80
N ASP A 278 16.24 21.55 9.01
CA ASP A 278 17.55 20.96 9.27
C ASP A 278 17.57 19.47 8.90
N ALA A 279 16.51 18.72 9.24
CA ALA A 279 16.38 17.31 8.88
C ALA A 279 16.32 17.08 7.37
N VAL A 280 15.50 17.86 6.63
CA VAL A 280 15.37 17.70 5.18
C VAL A 280 16.63 18.15 4.44
N VAL A 281 17.27 19.22 4.90
CA VAL A 281 18.56 19.66 4.34
C VAL A 281 19.60 18.54 4.48
N GLN A 282 19.72 17.92 5.66
CA GLN A 282 20.65 16.80 5.86
C GLN A 282 20.38 15.59 4.96
N ILE A 283 19.10 15.27 4.70
CA ILE A 283 18.69 14.23 3.74
C ILE A 283 19.11 14.60 2.31
N CYS A 284 19.00 15.89 1.95
CA CYS A 284 19.28 16.38 0.59
C CYS A 284 20.76 16.66 0.33
N SER A 285 21.55 16.89 1.39
CA SER A 285 22.99 17.10 1.31
C SER A 285 23.69 15.88 0.72
N VAL A 286 24.85 16.11 0.10
CA VAL A 286 25.75 15.05 -0.37
C VAL A 286 26.90 14.94 0.62
N SER A 287 27.21 13.73 1.09
CA SER A 287 28.43 13.52 1.86
C SER A 287 29.62 13.41 0.91
N VAL A 288 30.55 14.36 0.99
CA VAL A 288 31.83 14.28 0.26
C VAL A 288 32.81 13.49 1.13
N GLN A 289 32.78 12.16 1.06
CA GLN A 289 33.85 11.34 1.62
C GLN A 289 34.95 11.11 0.58
N HIS A 290 36.14 11.67 0.83
CA HIS A 290 37.34 11.36 0.06
C HIS A 290 37.78 9.93 0.37
N LYS A 291 37.61 8.99 -0.57
CA LYS A 291 38.27 7.68 -0.47
C LYS A 291 39.73 7.86 -0.90
N ARG A 292 40.66 7.87 0.07
CA ARG A 292 42.09 7.66 -0.24
C ARG A 292 42.23 6.24 -0.78
N SER A 293 42.61 6.10 -2.05
CA SER A 293 43.04 4.82 -2.58
C SER A 293 44.37 4.42 -1.93
N SER A 294 44.68 3.13 -1.84
CA SER A 294 45.97 2.64 -1.31
C SER A 294 47.20 3.14 -2.09
N ASP A 295 46.99 3.76 -3.25
CA ASP A 295 48.00 4.36 -4.12
C ASP A 295 48.14 5.90 -3.95
N GLY A 296 47.56 6.49 -2.89
CA GLY A 296 47.67 7.94 -2.63
C GLY A 296 46.91 8.85 -3.60
N ARG A 297 46.37 8.32 -4.71
CA ARG A 297 45.54 9.07 -5.67
C ARG A 297 44.13 9.29 -5.12
N VAL A 298 43.68 10.53 -5.15
CA VAL A 298 42.28 10.91 -4.89
C VAL A 298 41.43 10.36 -6.04
N GLY A 299 40.68 9.30 -5.78
CA GLY A 299 39.74 8.77 -6.77
C GLY A 299 38.59 9.75 -7.04
N LEU A 300 38.01 9.69 -8.24
CA LEU A 300 36.81 10.45 -8.62
C LEU A 300 35.77 10.43 -7.49
N ILE A 301 35.24 11.61 -7.15
CA ILE A 301 34.15 11.80 -6.20
C ILE A 301 32.95 10.98 -6.68
N LYS A 302 32.76 9.78 -6.11
CA LYS A 302 31.46 9.11 -6.21
C LYS A 302 30.52 9.89 -5.30
N HIS A 303 29.58 10.62 -5.89
CA HIS A 303 28.41 11.14 -5.19
C HIS A 303 27.69 9.94 -4.58
N ARG A 304 27.96 9.66 -3.30
CA ARG A 304 27.21 8.70 -2.52
C ARG A 304 26.07 9.48 -1.86
N ASP A 305 24.89 8.87 -1.82
CA ASP A 305 23.80 9.39 -1.00
C ASP A 305 24.33 9.66 0.42
N SER A 306 24.08 10.87 0.93
CA SER A 306 24.42 11.20 2.30
C SER A 306 23.75 10.22 3.25
N SER A 307 24.56 9.64 4.16
CA SER A 307 24.07 8.87 5.30
C SER A 307 23.95 9.75 6.56
N LEU A 308 24.07 11.08 6.43
CA LEU A 308 24.04 12.01 7.56
C LEU A 308 22.62 12.38 7.97
N GLY A 309 21.66 12.28 7.05
CA GLY A 309 20.24 12.52 7.34
C GLY A 309 19.55 11.33 8.00
N ILE A 310 18.40 11.59 8.64
CA ILE A 310 17.57 10.55 9.28
C ILE A 310 17.09 9.46 8.31
N LEU A 311 17.08 9.74 6.99
CA LEU A 311 16.67 8.84 5.92
C LEU A 311 17.56 9.03 4.69
N HIS A 312 17.69 7.98 3.88
CA HIS A 312 18.21 8.12 2.53
C HIS A 312 17.23 8.90 1.65
N ARG A 313 17.77 9.72 0.72
CA ARG A 313 17.00 10.54 -0.22
C ARG A 313 15.97 9.73 -1.01
N SER A 314 16.34 8.55 -1.50
CA SER A 314 15.44 7.65 -2.24
C SER A 314 14.23 7.19 -1.40
N LYS A 315 14.46 6.88 -0.12
CA LYS A 315 13.41 6.49 0.84
C LYS A 315 12.50 7.67 1.18
N PHE A 316 13.08 8.85 1.41
CA PHE A 316 12.32 10.08 1.62
C PHE A 316 11.37 10.38 0.43
N ILE A 317 11.87 10.31 -0.81
CA ILE A 317 11.04 10.50 -2.01
C ILE A 317 9.91 9.47 -2.08
N THR A 318 10.21 8.21 -1.74
CA THR A 318 9.21 7.12 -1.75
C THR A 318 8.13 7.31 -0.68
N PHE A 319 8.49 7.90 0.46
CA PHE A 319 7.56 8.26 1.52
C PHE A 319 6.67 9.45 1.11
N VAL A 320 7.25 10.53 0.58
CA VAL A 320 6.51 11.72 0.13
C VAL A 320 5.46 11.36 -0.94
N LYS A 321 5.77 10.41 -1.84
CA LYS A 321 4.81 9.90 -2.84
C LYS A 321 3.55 9.26 -2.25
N LYS A 322 3.54 8.90 -0.96
CA LYS A 322 2.37 8.34 -0.27
C LYS A 322 1.51 9.41 0.39
N ILE A 323 1.99 10.64 0.49
CA ILE A 323 1.28 11.73 1.15
C ILE A 323 0.25 12.32 0.18
N ARG A 324 -0.98 12.48 0.66
CA ARG A 324 -2.14 13.01 -0.07
C ARG A 324 -2.78 14.20 0.65
N GLU A 325 -2.48 14.40 1.93
CA GLU A 325 -3.04 15.53 2.70
C GLU A 325 -2.50 16.88 2.16
N PRO A 326 -3.39 17.78 1.69
CA PRO A 326 -2.98 19.02 1.05
C PRO A 326 -2.06 19.90 1.89
N LEU A 327 -2.35 20.06 3.19
CA LEU A 327 -1.53 20.90 4.07
C LEU A 327 -0.09 20.38 4.19
N VAL A 328 0.09 19.07 4.29
CA VAL A 328 1.41 18.44 4.39
C VAL A 328 2.17 18.62 3.07
N LEU A 329 1.50 18.44 1.93
CA LEU A 329 2.09 18.64 0.61
C LEU A 329 2.47 20.10 0.37
N THR A 330 1.61 21.06 0.68
CA THR A 330 1.90 22.50 0.57
C THR A 330 3.07 22.90 1.46
N THR A 331 3.16 22.35 2.68
CA THR A 331 4.30 22.57 3.58
C THR A 331 5.61 22.03 2.99
N LEU A 332 5.59 20.82 2.42
CA LEU A 332 6.76 20.24 1.76
C LEU A 332 7.17 21.04 0.51
N ILE A 333 6.20 21.47 -0.30
CA ILE A 333 6.45 22.28 -1.49
C ILE A 333 7.11 23.60 -1.09
N SER A 334 6.60 24.30 -0.07
CA SER A 334 7.19 25.57 0.37
C SER A 334 8.61 25.40 0.91
N LEU A 335 8.88 24.31 1.63
CA LEU A 335 10.23 23.96 2.07
C LEU A 335 11.17 23.77 0.87
N PHE A 336 10.76 22.99 -0.13
CA PHE A 336 11.60 22.73 -1.31
C PHE A 336 11.78 23.95 -2.19
N VAL A 337 10.77 24.79 -2.34
CA VAL A 337 10.88 26.08 -3.04
C VAL A 337 11.91 26.96 -2.32
N ARG A 338 11.84 27.07 -0.99
CA ARG A 338 12.85 27.82 -0.23
C ARG A 338 14.25 27.26 -0.41
N LEU A 339 14.42 25.94 -0.32
CA LEU A 339 15.70 25.27 -0.52
C LEU A 339 16.26 25.51 -1.92
N HIS A 340 15.42 25.43 -2.94
CA HIS A 340 15.79 25.70 -4.33
C HIS A 340 16.24 27.14 -4.53
N SER A 341 15.50 28.12 -3.98
CA SER A 341 15.86 29.54 -4.09
C SER A 341 17.21 29.86 -3.45
N ILE A 342 17.54 29.25 -2.30
CA ILE A 342 18.85 29.45 -1.64
C ILE A 342 19.99 28.79 -2.44
N VAL A 343 19.76 27.63 -3.06
CA VAL A 343 20.83 26.88 -3.75
C VAL A 343 21.13 27.43 -5.14
N ARG A 344 20.12 27.91 -5.89
CA ARG A 344 20.35 28.39 -7.26
C ARG A 344 20.87 29.83 -7.34
N ASP A 345 20.61 30.68 -6.35
CA ASP A 345 21.05 32.09 -6.34
C ASP A 345 20.62 32.89 -7.60
N ASP A 346 19.63 32.39 -8.36
CA ASP A 346 19.15 32.99 -9.60
C ASP A 346 18.03 34.00 -9.31
N ILE A 347 18.38 35.29 -9.37
CA ILE A 347 17.46 36.43 -9.13
C ILE A 347 16.32 36.50 -10.18
N VAL A 348 16.46 35.82 -11.32
CA VAL A 348 15.56 35.97 -12.48
C VAL A 348 14.33 35.04 -12.41
N ASN A 349 14.37 33.98 -11.60
CA ASN A 349 13.29 32.98 -11.51
C ASN A 349 12.84 32.77 -10.06
N GLU A 350 12.33 33.82 -9.41
CA GLU A 350 11.76 33.70 -8.07
C GLU A 350 10.51 32.80 -8.09
N VAL A 351 10.65 31.59 -7.56
CA VAL A 351 9.53 30.67 -7.35
C VAL A 351 8.88 31.03 -6.02
N THR A 352 7.59 31.36 -6.04
CA THR A 352 6.80 31.66 -4.84
C THR A 352 5.97 30.45 -4.41
N ALA A 353 5.81 30.28 -3.09
CA ALA A 353 4.94 29.28 -2.48
C ALA A 353 4.26 29.85 -1.22
N GLU A 354 3.19 29.21 -0.77
CA GLU A 354 2.57 29.55 0.51
C GLU A 354 3.52 29.26 1.68
N HIS A 355 3.40 29.99 2.79
CA HIS A 355 4.18 29.77 4.02
C HIS A 355 5.71 29.91 3.92
N LEU A 356 6.26 30.52 2.84
CA LEU A 356 7.71 30.69 2.68
C LEU A 356 8.42 31.40 3.85
N SER A 357 7.70 32.27 4.57
CA SER A 357 8.24 33.11 5.64
C SER A 357 8.62 32.36 6.93
N ILE A 358 8.19 31.10 7.07
CA ILE A 358 8.51 30.28 8.26
C ILE A 358 9.92 29.66 8.18
N TRP A 359 10.45 29.51 6.96
CA TRP A 359 11.69 28.80 6.71
C TRP A 359 12.92 29.69 6.90
N PRO A 360 14.05 29.14 7.37
CA PRO A 360 15.32 29.86 7.44
C PRO A 360 15.74 30.50 6.11
N ALA A 361 16.51 31.59 6.20
CA ALA A 361 17.02 32.31 5.02
C ALA A 361 18.39 31.84 4.53
N SER A 362 19.06 31.00 5.29
CA SER A 362 20.38 30.49 4.97
C SER A 362 20.43 28.99 5.26
N LEU A 363 21.30 28.28 4.55
CA LEU A 363 21.60 26.89 4.87
C LEU A 363 22.38 26.82 6.21
N PRO A 364 22.16 25.77 7.01
CA PRO A 364 23.05 25.45 8.13
C PRO A 364 24.47 25.26 7.60
N LYS A 365 25.47 25.79 8.33
CA LYS A 365 26.88 25.60 7.99
C LYS A 365 27.32 24.15 8.18
#